data_AF-A0A2A2K1U8-F1
#
_entry.id   AF-A0A2A2K1U8-F1
#
_cell.length_a   1.000
_cell.length_b   1.000
_cell.length_c   1.000
_cell.angle_alpha   90.00
_cell.angle_beta   90.00
_cell.angle_gamma   90.00
#
_symmetry.space_group_name_H-M   'P 1'
#
loop_
_entity.id
_entity.type
_entity.pdbx_description
1 polymer ?
#
loop_
_entity_poly.entity_id
_entity_poly.type
_entity_poly.pdbx_seq_one_letter_code
_entity_poly.pdbx_strand_id
1 'polypeptide(L)'
;MTQRKTKLNVSTRLQKERRNKRQKKRRIKSNANMKQKNSNMTQRKTKLNAAVEEKKRNEAIAEIKAKREAELEALKLNNEANVKKAQLQNESEAKRLENERLMKQAEQEHQKRLVEIEKEKLNGIIAAGTATREQIMKQEELVRAAEENAMKEAERINKEHRQEMKAIDDKLAQENKESQQRLETRLQEMKKEAKSDKELMGRNREEQIRQHRELEEQIRKRYDSEMKALNESMENRKIKREEMSVELKEEIDKEKKSIEERYKRELDALETQKEREAESYNGVMLQLNTESKQLETNHEEKMKELKGDLKEAKQERNQLLDDRLMMIKHQTGTITEISSLVGQRDKNKDFNDIIKKNSKMLTETCELSSEFRDKISLAIPRENSVPDRKKNKNAEFAQKELKKHLTVASKEVKENLPQIRDIKIQETDQKEKAIVWLGKMLSIYNDFSSKVNDFERNGPQNSQIDTLKELENMGLDLQLDMPKTSNIYDEISDRAFEKAQASIAGPTTNSNLPIDSENSTNPNLPIKND
;
A
#
# COMPACT_ATOMS: atom_id res chain seq x y z
N MET A 1 -34.46 40.70 -25.52
CA MET A 1 -34.49 40.62 -24.03
C MET A 1 -34.20 39.22 -23.45
N THR A 2 -34.14 38.15 -24.25
CA THR A 2 -34.14 36.76 -23.76
C THR A 2 -32.76 36.23 -23.35
N GLN A 3 -31.67 36.71 -23.95
CA GLN A 3 -30.29 36.27 -23.63
C GLN A 3 -29.69 36.87 -22.34
N ARG A 4 -30.17 38.03 -21.86
CA ARG A 4 -29.73 38.62 -20.57
C ARG A 4 -30.30 37.89 -19.36
N LYS A 5 -31.51 37.32 -19.46
CA LYS A 5 -32.14 36.56 -18.36
C LYS A 5 -31.49 35.19 -18.13
N THR A 6 -31.02 34.51 -19.18
CA THR A 6 -30.30 33.22 -19.07
C THR A 6 -28.90 33.37 -18.47
N LYS A 7 -28.12 34.41 -18.85
CA LYS A 7 -26.80 34.68 -18.24
C LYS A 7 -26.90 35.08 -16.76
N LEU A 8 -27.94 35.83 -16.37
CA LEU A 8 -28.19 36.19 -14.96
C LEU A 8 -28.54 34.95 -14.11
N ASN A 9 -29.32 34.02 -14.66
CA ASN A 9 -29.73 32.78 -13.99
C ASN A 9 -28.57 31.80 -13.79
N VAL A 10 -27.68 31.65 -14.78
CA VAL A 10 -26.50 30.78 -14.68
C VAL A 10 -25.49 31.34 -13.66
N SER A 11 -25.26 32.66 -13.67
CA SER A 11 -24.39 33.35 -12.70
C SER A 11 -24.90 33.21 -11.26
N THR A 12 -26.20 33.41 -11.03
CA THR A 12 -26.81 33.23 -9.69
C THR A 12 -26.80 31.78 -9.22
N ARG A 13 -26.97 30.80 -10.11
CA ARG A 13 -26.84 29.37 -9.77
C ARG A 13 -25.42 29.02 -9.34
N LEU A 14 -24.41 29.45 -10.11
CA LEU A 14 -22.99 29.28 -9.78
C LEU A 14 -22.60 29.97 -8.47
N GLN A 15 -23.15 31.16 -8.19
CA GLN A 15 -22.89 31.88 -6.96
C GLN A 15 -23.54 31.21 -5.73
N LYS A 16 -24.75 30.64 -5.88
CA LYS A 16 -25.39 29.78 -4.87
C LYS A 16 -24.58 28.50 -4.63
N GLU A 17 -24.09 27.86 -5.68
CA GLU A 17 -23.27 26.64 -5.56
C GLU A 17 -21.94 26.93 -4.85
N ARG A 18 -21.26 28.03 -5.20
CA ARG A 18 -20.02 28.48 -4.54
C ARG A 18 -20.27 28.83 -3.07
N ARG A 19 -21.40 29.48 -2.74
CA ARG A 19 -21.81 29.72 -1.35
C ARG A 19 -22.08 28.42 -0.60
N ASN A 20 -22.80 27.47 -1.19
CA ASN A 20 -23.06 26.17 -0.58
C ASN A 20 -21.78 25.35 -0.38
N LYS A 21 -20.85 25.35 -1.34
CA LYS A 21 -19.54 24.69 -1.20
C LYS A 21 -18.70 25.34 -0.09
N ARG A 22 -18.70 26.68 0.01
CA ARG A 22 -18.02 27.40 1.11
C ARG A 22 -18.67 27.11 2.46
N GLN A 23 -19.98 27.01 2.53
CA GLN A 23 -20.72 26.71 3.76
C GLN A 23 -20.52 25.25 4.19
N LYS A 24 -20.47 24.30 3.24
CA LYS A 24 -20.11 22.89 3.49
C LYS A 24 -18.68 22.77 3.99
N LYS A 25 -17.71 23.47 3.39
CA LYS A 25 -16.32 23.52 3.90
C LYS A 25 -16.25 24.11 5.32
N ARG A 26 -17.01 25.16 5.62
CA ARG A 26 -17.08 25.74 6.98
C ARG A 26 -17.69 24.76 7.98
N ARG A 27 -18.75 24.03 7.63
CA ARG A 27 -19.35 22.99 8.48
C ARG A 27 -18.39 21.83 8.75
N ILE A 28 -17.66 21.36 7.73
CA ILE A 28 -16.65 20.31 7.89
C ILE A 28 -15.52 20.78 8.81
N LYS A 29 -15.01 22.00 8.61
CA LYS A 29 -13.96 22.57 9.48
C LYS A 29 -14.45 22.78 10.91
N SER A 30 -15.70 23.22 11.10
CA SER A 30 -16.34 23.35 12.42
C SER A 30 -16.49 22.00 13.12
N ASN A 31 -16.94 20.96 12.39
CA ASN A 31 -17.08 19.61 12.94
C ASN A 31 -15.73 18.96 13.26
N ALA A 32 -14.70 19.20 12.45
CA ALA A 32 -13.34 18.75 12.73
C ALA A 32 -12.79 19.42 14.00
N ASN A 33 -12.96 20.74 14.14
CA ASN A 33 -12.56 21.46 15.35
C ASN A 33 -13.34 21.01 16.60
N MET A 34 -14.65 20.73 16.47
CA MET A 34 -15.47 20.17 17.55
C MET A 34 -15.00 18.77 17.96
N LYS A 35 -14.69 17.89 17.01
CA LYS A 35 -14.15 16.56 17.31
C LYS A 35 -12.79 16.64 18.01
N GLN A 36 -11.91 17.53 17.56
CA GLN A 36 -10.60 17.74 18.20
C GLN A 36 -10.75 18.34 19.60
N LYS A 37 -11.68 19.30 19.78
CA LYS A 37 -11.98 19.87 21.10
C LYS A 37 -12.56 18.84 22.06
N ASN A 38 -13.46 17.97 21.57
CA ASN A 38 -14.02 16.88 22.36
C ASN A 38 -12.96 15.82 22.71
N SER A 39 -12.09 15.45 21.76
CA SER A 39 -10.96 14.54 22.03
C SER A 39 -10.01 15.12 23.09
N ASN A 40 -9.64 16.39 22.98
CA ASN A 40 -8.81 17.07 23.97
C ASN A 40 -9.50 17.19 25.34
N MET A 41 -10.82 17.41 25.38
CA MET A 41 -11.60 17.41 26.61
C MET A 41 -11.64 16.04 27.27
N THR A 42 -11.83 14.96 26.50
CA THR A 42 -11.81 13.59 27.01
C THR A 42 -10.42 13.23 27.53
N GLN A 43 -9.35 13.58 26.83
CA GLN A 43 -7.97 13.40 27.30
C GLN A 43 -7.65 14.20 28.56
N ARG A 44 -8.20 15.42 28.70
CA ARG A 44 -8.05 16.22 29.93
C ARG A 44 -8.82 15.59 31.09
N LYS A 45 -10.03 15.09 30.85
CA LYS A 45 -10.83 14.39 31.88
C LYS A 45 -10.17 13.10 32.33
N THR A 46 -9.60 12.30 31.42
CA THR A 46 -8.89 11.08 31.79
C THR A 46 -7.60 11.37 32.55
N LYS A 47 -6.82 12.38 32.15
CA LYS A 47 -5.65 12.83 32.92
C LYS A 47 -6.02 13.37 34.30
N LEU A 48 -7.10 14.14 34.41
CA LEU A 48 -7.60 14.65 35.68
C LEU A 48 -8.04 13.51 36.60
N ASN A 49 -8.81 12.54 36.08
CA ASN A 49 -9.26 11.39 36.87
C ASN A 49 -8.07 10.53 37.31
N ALA A 50 -7.06 10.32 36.45
CA ALA A 50 -5.85 9.61 36.83
C ALA A 50 -5.08 10.33 37.95
N ALA A 51 -4.95 11.66 37.86
CA ALA A 51 -4.30 12.46 38.90
C ALA A 51 -5.09 12.46 40.23
N VAL A 52 -6.43 12.45 40.17
CA VAL A 52 -7.29 12.35 41.37
C VAL A 52 -7.16 10.98 42.02
N GLU A 53 -7.16 9.90 41.24
CA GLU A 53 -6.98 8.54 41.78
C GLU A 53 -5.55 8.31 42.31
N GLU A 54 -4.53 8.89 41.68
CA GLU A 54 -3.16 8.88 42.20
C GLU A 54 -3.06 9.65 43.53
N LYS A 55 -3.74 10.79 43.64
CA LYS A 55 -3.81 11.55 44.91
C LYS A 55 -4.52 10.75 46.01
N LYS A 56 -5.65 10.10 45.71
CA LYS A 56 -6.36 9.23 46.67
C LYS A 56 -5.51 8.04 47.11
N ARG A 57 -4.75 7.43 46.18
CA ARG A 57 -3.81 6.35 46.52
C ARG A 57 -2.69 6.84 47.44
N ASN A 58 -2.14 8.02 47.15
CA ASN A 58 -1.09 8.61 47.99
C ASN A 58 -1.60 9.02 49.37
N GLU A 59 -2.83 9.55 49.46
CA GLU A 59 -3.51 9.85 50.73
C GLU A 59 -3.80 8.56 51.53
N ALA A 60 -4.28 7.49 50.88
CA ALA A 60 -4.49 6.19 51.54
C ALA A 60 -3.19 5.56 52.03
N ILE A 61 -2.09 5.67 51.25
CA ILE A 61 -0.77 5.19 51.69
C ILE A 61 -0.26 6.00 52.89
N ALA A 62 -0.48 7.32 52.89
CA ALA A 62 -0.12 8.17 54.02
C ALA A 62 -0.93 7.83 55.28
N GLU A 63 -2.23 7.56 55.13
CA GLU A 63 -3.09 7.14 56.24
C GLU A 63 -2.69 5.77 56.81
N ILE A 64 -2.33 4.81 55.95
CA ILE A 64 -1.82 3.50 56.39
C ILE A 64 -0.47 3.65 57.11
N LYS A 65 0.43 4.51 56.63
CA LYS A 65 1.70 4.79 57.32
C LYS A 65 1.47 5.41 58.69
N ALA A 66 0.57 6.40 58.79
CA ALA A 66 0.23 7.04 60.06
C ALA A 66 -0.39 6.06 61.07
N LYS A 67 -1.29 5.18 60.62
CA LYS A 67 -1.87 4.12 61.46
C LYS A 67 -0.79 3.14 61.95
N ARG A 68 0.13 2.75 61.07
CA ARG A 68 1.23 1.82 61.42
C ARG A 68 2.24 2.45 62.38
N GLU A 69 2.52 3.75 62.24
CA GLU A 69 3.35 4.49 63.20
C GLU A 69 2.67 4.61 64.57
N ALA A 70 1.37 4.93 64.60
CA ALA A 70 0.60 4.98 65.84
C ALA A 70 0.50 3.61 66.54
N GLU A 71 0.34 2.51 65.78
CA GLU A 71 0.37 1.15 66.32
C GLU A 71 1.75 0.77 66.87
N LEU A 72 2.83 1.15 66.18
CA LEU A 72 4.20 0.92 66.66
C LEU A 72 4.50 1.70 67.93
N GLU A 73 4.00 2.93 68.04
CA GLU A 73 4.16 3.77 69.23
C GLU A 73 3.34 3.22 70.41
N ALA A 74 2.10 2.79 70.17
CA ALA A 74 1.28 2.10 71.18
C ALA A 74 1.93 0.79 71.66
N LEU A 75 2.53 0.01 70.77
CA LEU A 75 3.28 -1.21 71.13
C LEU A 75 4.53 -0.90 71.95
N LYS A 76 5.26 0.17 71.62
CA LYS A 76 6.41 0.62 72.42
C LYS A 76 5.98 1.02 73.83
N LEU A 77 4.91 1.81 73.95
CA LEU A 77 4.38 2.23 75.25
C LEU A 77 3.88 1.04 76.08
N ASN A 78 3.22 0.07 75.45
CA ASN A 78 2.77 -1.15 76.14
C ASN A 78 3.97 -2.00 76.60
N ASN A 79 4.99 -2.18 75.76
CA ASN A 79 6.21 -2.87 76.15
C ASN A 79 6.94 -2.15 77.28
N GLU A 80 7.04 -0.82 77.25
CA GLU A 80 7.67 -0.05 78.32
C GLU A 80 6.89 -0.15 79.65
N ALA A 81 5.56 -0.13 79.59
CA ALA A 81 4.70 -0.33 80.75
C ALA A 81 4.86 -1.75 81.34
N ASN A 82 4.97 -2.77 80.49
CA ASN A 82 5.19 -4.14 80.92
C ASN A 82 6.58 -4.33 81.54
N VAL A 83 7.62 -3.70 80.99
CA VAL A 83 8.97 -3.70 81.59
C VAL A 83 8.97 -3.01 82.95
N LYS A 84 8.32 -1.84 83.09
CA LYS A 84 8.18 -1.16 84.39
C LYS A 84 7.40 -1.99 85.41
N LYS A 85 6.34 -2.68 84.98
CA LYS A 85 5.58 -3.59 85.85
C LYS A 85 6.42 -4.78 86.31
N ALA A 86 7.21 -5.37 85.42
CA ALA A 86 8.14 -6.44 85.76
C ALA A 86 9.26 -5.97 86.70
N GLN A 87 9.78 -4.75 86.50
CA GLN A 87 10.75 -4.14 87.42
C GLN A 87 10.16 -3.95 88.83
N LEU A 88 8.95 -3.41 88.93
CA LEU A 88 8.27 -3.22 90.22
C LEU A 88 7.98 -4.55 90.92
N GLN A 89 7.62 -5.60 90.18
CA GLN A 89 7.43 -6.95 90.73
C GLN A 89 8.74 -7.56 91.23
N ASN A 90 9.83 -7.40 90.46
CA ASN A 90 11.15 -7.87 90.90
C ASN A 90 11.65 -7.10 92.13
N GLU A 91 11.40 -5.78 92.21
CA GLU A 91 11.74 -4.98 93.39
C GLU A 91 10.92 -5.38 94.62
N SER A 92 9.62 -5.66 94.47
CA SER A 92 8.79 -6.11 95.58
C SER A 92 9.19 -7.51 96.05
N GLU A 93 9.55 -8.40 95.13
CA GLU A 93 10.01 -9.74 95.45
C GLU A 93 11.41 -9.74 96.09
N ALA A 94 12.32 -8.86 95.63
CA ALA A 94 13.62 -8.65 96.27
C ALA A 94 13.46 -8.16 97.71
N LYS A 95 12.58 -7.18 97.96
CA LYS A 95 12.26 -6.69 99.31
C LYS A 95 11.62 -7.77 100.19
N ARG A 96 10.76 -8.63 99.62
CA ARG A 96 10.18 -9.78 100.33
C ARG A 96 11.26 -10.77 100.77
N LEU A 97 12.18 -11.12 99.87
CA LEU A 97 13.29 -12.04 100.15
C LEU A 97 14.29 -11.46 101.16
N GLU A 98 14.54 -10.15 101.10
CA GLU A 98 15.37 -9.44 102.08
C GLU A 98 14.73 -9.45 103.48
N ASN A 99 13.43 -9.17 103.58
CA ASN A 99 12.69 -9.28 104.83
C ASN A 99 12.68 -10.72 105.38
N GLU A 100 12.51 -11.73 104.53
CA GLU A 100 12.58 -13.13 104.94
C GLU A 100 13.97 -13.51 105.47
N ARG A 101 15.04 -13.00 104.84
CA ARG A 101 16.41 -13.18 105.32
C ARG A 101 16.64 -12.52 106.68
N LEU A 102 16.15 -11.29 106.88
CA LEU A 102 16.26 -10.58 108.16
C LEU A 102 15.50 -11.30 109.27
N MET A 103 14.30 -11.81 109.00
CA MET A 103 13.52 -12.60 109.96
C MET A 103 14.26 -13.89 110.35
N LYS A 104 14.81 -14.63 109.40
CA LYS A 104 15.60 -15.84 109.69
C LYS A 104 16.87 -15.52 110.50
N GLN A 105 17.50 -14.38 110.25
CA GLN A 105 18.66 -13.94 111.02
C GLN A 105 18.28 -13.59 112.47
N ALA A 106 17.17 -12.87 112.67
CA ALA A 106 16.64 -12.57 114.01
C ALA A 106 16.23 -13.84 114.78
N GLU A 107 15.64 -14.81 114.09
CA GLU A 107 15.27 -16.11 114.69
C GLU A 107 16.50 -16.92 115.13
N GLN A 108 17.57 -16.93 114.32
CA GLN A 108 18.85 -17.54 114.69
C GLN A 108 19.53 -16.83 115.88
N GLU A 109 19.49 -15.50 115.94
CA GLU A 109 20.00 -14.75 117.09
C GLU A 109 19.21 -15.03 118.37
N HIS A 110 17.87 -15.13 118.27
CA HIS A 110 17.02 -15.49 119.40
C HIS A 110 17.35 -16.91 119.91
N GLN A 111 17.55 -17.88 119.02
CA GLN A 111 17.96 -19.24 119.41
C GLN A 111 19.33 -19.27 120.11
N LYS A 112 20.30 -18.45 119.65
CA LYS A 112 21.60 -18.32 120.35
C LYS A 112 21.45 -17.77 121.77
N ARG A 113 20.61 -16.75 121.97
CA ARG A 113 20.37 -16.17 123.30
C ARG A 113 19.70 -17.14 124.26
N LEU A 114 18.79 -17.99 123.79
CA LEU A 114 18.19 -19.05 124.62
C LEU A 114 19.24 -20.05 125.14
N VAL A 115 20.20 -20.44 124.28
CA VAL A 115 21.29 -21.34 124.66
C VAL A 115 22.25 -20.69 125.66
N GLU A 116 22.51 -19.38 125.56
CA GLU A 116 23.32 -18.65 126.56
C GLU A 116 22.64 -18.59 127.93
N ILE A 117 21.32 -18.35 127.99
CA ILE A 117 20.55 -18.34 129.24
C ILE A 117 20.55 -19.72 129.93
N GLU A 118 20.49 -20.83 129.18
CA GLU A 118 20.62 -22.18 129.74
C GLU A 118 22.03 -22.46 130.29
N LYS A 119 23.08 -21.94 129.65
CA LYS A 119 24.47 -22.03 130.12
C LYS A 119 24.68 -21.27 131.44
N GLU A 120 24.11 -20.08 131.57
CA GLU A 120 24.19 -19.28 132.81
C GLU A 120 23.41 -19.93 133.97
N LYS A 121 22.23 -20.51 133.70
CA LYS A 121 21.47 -21.26 134.72
C LYS A 121 22.18 -22.51 135.23
N LEU A 122 22.90 -23.24 134.36
CA LEU A 122 23.71 -24.40 134.75
C LEU A 122 24.96 -24.00 135.55
N ASN A 123 25.59 -22.86 135.25
CA ASN A 123 26.71 -22.33 136.03
C ASN A 123 26.28 -21.79 137.41
N GLY A 124 25.05 -21.29 137.55
CA GLY A 124 24.49 -20.82 138.83
C GLY A 124 24.17 -21.94 139.83
N ILE A 125 23.81 -23.13 139.37
CA ILE A 125 23.48 -24.28 140.23
C ILE A 125 24.73 -24.97 140.79
N ILE A 126 25.88 -24.84 140.11
CA ILE A 126 27.17 -25.37 140.57
C ILE A 126 27.79 -24.50 141.69
N ALA A 127 27.39 -23.24 141.81
CA ALA A 127 27.91 -22.29 142.82
C ALA A 127 27.20 -22.34 144.19
N ALA A 128 26.01 -22.95 144.30
CA ALA A 128 25.22 -22.98 145.55
C ALA A 128 25.43 -24.25 146.41
N GLY A 129 26.38 -25.13 146.03
CA GLY A 129 26.63 -26.43 146.64
C GLY A 129 27.90 -26.54 147.49
N THR A 130 28.38 -25.47 148.13
CA THR A 130 29.55 -25.50 149.04
C THR A 130 29.44 -24.49 150.20
N ALA A 131 28.88 -24.89 151.34
CA ALA A 131 29.28 -24.44 152.70
C ALA A 131 28.30 -24.97 153.78
N THR A 132 28.55 -26.20 154.23
CA THR A 132 28.05 -26.71 155.51
C THR A 132 29.26 -26.89 156.43
N ARG A 133 29.04 -26.70 157.73
CA ARG A 133 29.57 -27.60 158.77
C ARG A 133 30.97 -27.32 159.35
N GLU A 134 31.14 -26.24 160.11
CA GLU A 134 32.29 -26.15 161.04
C GLU A 134 32.09 -25.33 162.35
N GLN A 135 30.85 -25.10 162.83
CA GLN A 135 30.62 -24.41 164.12
C GLN A 135 29.67 -25.15 165.10
N ILE A 136 29.49 -26.48 164.95
CA ILE A 136 28.61 -27.30 165.83
C ILE A 136 29.39 -28.36 166.63
N MET A 137 30.62 -28.09 167.09
CA MET A 137 31.20 -28.97 168.12
C MET A 137 32.19 -28.21 168.99
N LYS A 138 31.75 -27.54 170.08
CA LYS A 138 32.57 -27.46 171.32
C LYS A 138 32.04 -26.81 172.61
N GLN A 139 30.75 -26.62 172.90
CA GLN A 139 30.40 -25.97 174.19
C GLN A 139 29.08 -26.40 174.85
N GLU A 140 28.89 -27.71 175.05
CA GLU A 140 27.64 -28.31 175.53
C GLU A 140 27.51 -28.56 177.05
N GLU A 141 28.41 -28.12 177.95
CA GLU A 141 28.33 -28.53 179.37
C GLU A 141 28.42 -27.45 180.45
N LEU A 142 28.05 -26.20 180.17
CA LEU A 142 27.80 -25.18 181.22
C LEU A 142 26.33 -24.71 181.27
N VAL A 143 25.42 -25.41 180.58
CA VAL A 143 23.99 -25.07 180.40
C VAL A 143 23.10 -25.37 181.64
N ARG A 144 23.53 -26.19 182.59
CA ARG A 144 22.58 -26.79 183.55
C ARG A 144 22.11 -25.92 184.72
N ALA A 145 22.56 -24.66 184.85
CA ALA A 145 22.11 -23.75 185.92
C ALA A 145 21.26 -22.56 185.44
N ALA A 146 21.11 -22.36 184.12
CA ALA A 146 20.37 -21.25 183.52
C ALA A 146 18.97 -21.64 183.00
N GLU A 147 18.69 -22.94 182.82
CA GLU A 147 17.46 -23.48 182.22
C GLU A 147 16.19 -23.20 183.05
N GLU A 148 16.29 -23.02 184.36
CA GLU A 148 15.10 -22.91 185.22
C GLU A 148 14.44 -21.52 185.17
N ASN A 149 15.18 -20.45 184.86
CA ASN A 149 14.62 -19.11 184.71
C ASN A 149 14.07 -18.83 183.29
N ALA A 150 14.49 -19.59 182.27
CA ALA A 150 14.05 -19.40 180.89
C ALA A 150 12.65 -19.99 180.59
N MET A 151 12.23 -21.03 181.32
CA MET A 151 10.94 -21.71 181.08
C MET A 151 9.73 -20.80 181.27
N LYS A 152 9.79 -19.83 182.20
CA LYS A 152 8.66 -18.93 182.50
C LYS A 152 8.43 -17.84 181.43
N GLU A 153 9.47 -17.42 180.70
CA GLU A 153 9.34 -16.41 179.63
C GLU A 153 8.87 -17.04 178.30
N ALA A 154 9.22 -18.31 178.06
CA ALA A 154 8.83 -19.05 176.84
C ALA A 154 7.31 -19.28 176.75
N GLU A 155 6.62 -19.51 177.88
CA GLU A 155 5.16 -19.69 177.87
C GLU A 155 4.39 -18.42 177.47
N ARG A 156 4.93 -17.22 177.76
CA ARG A 156 4.30 -15.94 177.38
C ARG A 156 4.32 -15.73 175.88
N ILE A 157 5.48 -15.94 175.25
CA ILE A 157 5.70 -15.76 173.80
C ILE A 157 4.84 -16.72 172.98
N ASN A 158 4.67 -17.95 173.46
CA ASN A 158 3.89 -18.98 172.76
C ASN A 158 2.38 -18.66 172.69
N LYS A 159 1.87 -17.84 173.61
CA LYS A 159 0.47 -17.41 173.62
C LYS A 159 0.20 -16.30 172.60
N GLU A 160 1.13 -15.36 172.42
CA GLU A 160 1.04 -14.29 171.41
C GLU A 160 1.08 -14.84 169.98
N HIS A 161 2.01 -15.76 169.68
CA HIS A 161 2.14 -16.36 168.34
C HIS A 161 0.85 -17.07 167.85
N ARG A 162 0.10 -17.71 168.75
CA ARG A 162 -1.17 -18.36 168.37
C ARG A 162 -2.27 -17.38 167.97
N GLN A 163 -2.24 -16.16 168.53
CA GLN A 163 -3.22 -15.14 168.18
C GLN A 163 -2.89 -14.51 166.82
N GLU A 164 -1.61 -14.28 166.53
CA GLU A 164 -1.17 -13.74 165.22
C GLU A 164 -1.45 -14.72 164.07
N MET A 165 -1.18 -16.02 164.25
CA MET A 165 -1.47 -17.02 163.21
C MET A 165 -2.95 -17.07 162.84
N LYS A 166 -3.87 -16.97 163.82
CA LYS A 166 -5.31 -16.89 163.53
C LYS A 166 -5.68 -15.67 162.69
N ALA A 167 -5.08 -14.51 162.98
CA ALA A 167 -5.35 -13.28 162.24
C ALA A 167 -4.84 -13.34 160.78
N ILE A 168 -3.75 -14.08 160.53
CA ILE A 168 -3.23 -14.32 159.18
C ILE A 168 -4.14 -15.26 158.40
N ASP A 169 -4.58 -16.36 159.01
CA ASP A 169 -5.49 -17.33 158.38
C ASP A 169 -6.83 -16.68 157.98
N ASP A 170 -7.40 -15.83 158.86
CA ASP A 170 -8.63 -15.10 158.57
C ASP A 170 -8.48 -14.11 157.40
N LYS A 171 -7.32 -13.44 157.28
CA LYS A 171 -7.01 -12.55 156.13
C LYS A 171 -6.88 -13.32 154.82
N LEU A 172 -6.17 -14.45 154.82
CA LEU A 172 -6.00 -15.31 153.64
C LEU A 172 -7.33 -15.88 153.16
N ALA A 173 -8.21 -16.29 154.07
CA ALA A 173 -9.55 -16.75 153.74
C ALA A 173 -10.38 -15.64 153.07
N GLN A 174 -10.26 -14.40 153.54
CA GLN A 174 -10.97 -13.26 152.96
C GLN A 174 -10.44 -12.89 151.56
N GLU A 175 -9.13 -12.83 151.36
CA GLU A 175 -8.53 -12.57 150.04
C GLU A 175 -8.90 -13.64 149.01
N ASN A 176 -8.93 -14.92 149.40
CA ASN A 176 -9.36 -15.99 148.51
C ASN A 176 -10.82 -15.86 148.09
N LYS A 177 -11.70 -15.43 149.01
CA LYS A 177 -13.11 -15.20 148.71
C LYS A 177 -13.30 -14.04 147.73
N GLU A 178 -12.57 -12.94 147.91
CA GLU A 178 -12.58 -11.81 146.99
C GLU A 178 -12.03 -12.17 145.61
N SER A 179 -10.95 -12.97 145.56
CA SER A 179 -10.36 -13.47 144.33
C SER A 179 -11.32 -14.36 143.53
N GLN A 180 -12.03 -15.27 144.20
CA GLN A 180 -13.07 -16.09 143.59
C GLN A 180 -14.21 -15.25 143.00
N GLN A 181 -14.70 -14.23 143.71
CA GLN A 181 -15.75 -13.35 143.21
C GLN A 181 -15.32 -12.55 141.98
N ARG A 182 -14.07 -12.06 141.94
CA ARG A 182 -13.52 -11.37 140.76
C ARG A 182 -13.43 -12.29 139.55
N LEU A 183 -12.98 -13.54 139.74
CA LEU A 183 -12.92 -14.53 138.66
C LEU A 183 -14.31 -14.88 138.13
N GLU A 184 -15.29 -15.05 139.02
CA GLU A 184 -16.66 -15.37 138.64
C GLU A 184 -17.32 -14.21 137.86
N THR A 185 -17.09 -12.97 138.28
CA THR A 185 -17.56 -11.76 137.58
C THR A 185 -16.94 -11.68 136.18
N ARG A 186 -15.63 -11.90 136.06
CA ARG A 186 -14.93 -11.85 134.76
C ARG A 186 -15.37 -12.97 133.81
N LEU A 187 -15.69 -14.16 134.34
CA LEU A 187 -16.28 -15.24 133.55
C LEU A 187 -17.67 -14.88 133.00
N GLN A 188 -18.48 -14.15 133.77
CA GLN A 188 -19.79 -13.69 133.29
C GLN A 188 -19.66 -12.60 132.22
N GLU A 189 -18.70 -11.69 132.35
CA GLU A 189 -18.39 -10.67 131.34
C GLU A 189 -17.94 -11.30 130.02
N MET A 190 -16.97 -12.22 130.05
CA MET A 190 -16.51 -12.93 128.85
C MET A 190 -17.64 -13.72 128.17
N LYS A 191 -18.56 -14.30 128.94
CA LYS A 191 -19.74 -14.98 128.38
C LYS A 191 -20.71 -14.02 127.68
N LYS A 192 -20.86 -12.79 128.18
CA LYS A 192 -21.68 -11.75 127.54
C LYS A 192 -21.02 -11.21 126.27
N GLU A 193 -19.71 -10.97 126.33
CA GLU A 193 -18.90 -10.52 125.18
C GLU A 193 -18.93 -11.56 124.05
N ALA A 194 -18.66 -12.84 124.35
CA ALA A 194 -18.72 -13.91 123.35
C ALA A 194 -20.11 -14.07 122.71
N LYS A 195 -21.20 -13.80 123.45
CA LYS A 195 -22.57 -13.79 122.89
C LYS A 195 -22.76 -12.61 121.95
N SER A 196 -22.31 -11.41 122.35
CA SER A 196 -22.37 -10.21 121.52
C SER A 196 -21.58 -10.39 120.21
N ASP A 197 -20.38 -10.94 120.28
CA ASP A 197 -19.55 -11.21 119.10
C ASP A 197 -20.18 -12.24 118.16
N LYS A 198 -20.81 -13.28 118.72
CA LYS A 198 -21.54 -14.28 117.94
C LYS A 198 -22.72 -13.65 117.18
N GLU A 199 -23.46 -12.74 117.80
CA GLU A 199 -24.55 -12.00 117.17
C GLU A 199 -24.06 -11.01 116.10
N LEU A 200 -22.93 -10.33 116.36
CA LEU A 200 -22.30 -9.43 115.39
C LEU A 200 -21.82 -10.21 114.14
N MET A 201 -21.16 -11.34 114.34
CA MET A 201 -20.72 -12.24 113.27
C MET A 201 -21.92 -12.81 112.47
N GLY A 202 -23.02 -13.13 113.16
CA GLY A 202 -24.27 -13.55 112.52
C GLY A 202 -24.82 -12.47 111.59
N ARG A 203 -24.96 -11.24 112.09
CA ARG A 203 -25.42 -10.08 111.29
C ARG A 203 -24.51 -9.78 110.12
N ASN A 204 -23.19 -9.79 110.30
CA ASN A 204 -22.24 -9.57 109.22
C ASN A 204 -22.34 -10.64 108.12
N ARG A 205 -22.57 -11.91 108.50
CA ARG A 205 -22.74 -13.00 107.54
C ARG A 205 -24.02 -12.86 106.72
N GLU A 206 -25.12 -12.48 107.37
CA GLU A 206 -26.39 -12.22 106.69
C GLU A 206 -26.28 -11.02 105.72
N GLU A 207 -25.61 -9.95 106.15
CA GLU A 207 -25.34 -8.77 105.34
C GLU A 207 -24.50 -9.11 104.10
N GLN A 208 -23.44 -9.92 104.23
CA GLN A 208 -22.63 -10.40 103.10
C GLN A 208 -23.46 -11.24 102.12
N ILE A 209 -24.31 -12.15 102.62
CA ILE A 209 -25.19 -12.96 101.76
C ILE A 209 -26.15 -12.05 100.99
N ARG A 210 -26.71 -11.02 101.63
CA ARG A 210 -27.58 -10.04 100.98
C ARG A 210 -26.86 -9.28 99.87
N GLN A 211 -25.66 -8.75 100.15
CA GLN A 211 -24.85 -8.02 99.17
C GLN A 211 -24.45 -8.89 97.96
N HIS A 212 -24.09 -10.16 98.20
CA HIS A 212 -23.79 -11.10 97.11
C HIS A 212 -25.01 -11.37 96.24
N ARG A 213 -26.20 -11.58 96.83
CA ARG A 213 -27.44 -11.75 96.04
C ARG A 213 -27.77 -10.52 95.22
N GLU A 214 -27.61 -9.32 95.79
CA GLU A 214 -27.87 -8.07 95.09
C GLU A 214 -26.89 -7.88 93.91
N LEU A 215 -25.61 -8.17 94.10
CA LEU A 215 -24.61 -8.14 93.03
C LEU A 215 -24.92 -9.16 91.92
N GLU A 216 -25.29 -10.39 92.26
CA GLU A 216 -25.70 -11.39 91.27
C GLU A 216 -26.92 -10.94 90.47
N GLU A 217 -27.91 -10.33 91.12
CA GLU A 217 -29.10 -9.81 90.44
C GLU A 217 -28.76 -8.63 89.52
N GLN A 218 -27.86 -7.73 89.94
CA GLN A 218 -27.37 -6.65 89.09
C GLN A 218 -26.59 -7.19 87.87
N ILE A 219 -25.74 -8.21 88.06
CA ILE A 219 -25.02 -8.86 86.96
C ILE A 219 -26.00 -9.50 85.98
N ARG A 220 -27.02 -10.21 86.47
CA ARG A 220 -28.07 -10.80 85.62
C ARG A 220 -28.83 -9.73 84.82
N LYS A 221 -29.27 -8.66 85.48
CA LYS A 221 -29.96 -7.54 84.80
C LYS A 221 -29.09 -6.88 83.72
N ARG A 222 -27.79 -6.70 83.97
CA ARG A 222 -26.85 -6.20 82.96
C ARG A 222 -26.71 -7.16 81.80
N TYR A 223 -26.50 -8.45 82.07
CA TYR A 223 -26.39 -9.48 81.05
C TYR A 223 -27.64 -9.52 80.16
N ASP A 224 -28.84 -9.52 80.74
CA ASP A 224 -30.10 -9.53 79.97
C ASP A 224 -30.24 -8.27 79.10
N SER A 225 -29.83 -7.12 79.62
CA SER A 225 -29.86 -5.85 78.88
C SER A 225 -28.86 -5.83 77.72
N GLU A 226 -27.63 -6.32 77.94
CA GLU A 226 -26.59 -6.42 76.92
C GLU A 226 -26.99 -7.42 75.82
N MET A 227 -27.55 -8.58 76.20
CA MET A 227 -28.05 -9.57 75.26
C MET A 227 -29.22 -9.02 74.43
N LYS A 228 -30.12 -8.24 75.03
CA LYS A 228 -31.20 -7.58 74.31
C LYS A 228 -30.65 -6.55 73.30
N ALA A 229 -29.73 -5.69 73.73
CA ALA A 229 -29.10 -4.70 72.85
C ALA A 229 -28.30 -5.36 71.71
N LEU A 230 -27.62 -6.47 71.98
CA LEU A 230 -26.90 -7.25 70.97
C LEU A 230 -27.88 -7.85 69.95
N ASN A 231 -28.97 -8.45 70.41
CA ASN A 231 -30.01 -9.01 69.52
C ASN A 231 -30.64 -7.92 68.64
N GLU A 232 -30.99 -6.77 69.21
CA GLU A 232 -31.51 -5.61 68.46
C GLU A 232 -30.49 -5.11 67.42
N SER A 233 -29.20 -5.02 67.78
CA SER A 233 -28.13 -4.66 66.84
C SER A 233 -27.98 -5.69 65.71
N MET A 234 -28.09 -6.98 66.02
CA MET A 234 -27.98 -8.06 65.03
C MET A 234 -29.15 -8.05 64.05
N GLU A 235 -30.38 -7.84 64.54
CA GLU A 235 -31.57 -7.75 63.70
C GLU A 235 -31.52 -6.49 62.83
N ASN A 236 -31.12 -5.34 63.38
CA ASN A 236 -30.91 -4.12 62.59
C ASN A 236 -29.86 -4.30 61.49
N ARG A 237 -28.76 -5.02 61.75
CA ARG A 237 -27.76 -5.35 60.71
C ARG A 237 -28.32 -6.31 59.68
N LYS A 238 -29.20 -7.23 60.07
CA LYS A 238 -29.87 -8.15 59.14
C LYS A 238 -30.82 -7.38 58.21
N ILE A 239 -31.68 -6.52 58.76
CA ILE A 239 -32.57 -5.64 57.99
C ILE A 239 -31.77 -4.79 57.00
N LYS A 240 -30.69 -4.12 57.44
CA LYS A 240 -29.83 -3.32 56.55
C LYS A 240 -29.20 -4.14 55.42
N ARG A 241 -28.82 -5.40 55.69
CA ARG A 241 -28.28 -6.29 54.64
C ARG A 241 -29.35 -6.68 53.63
N GLU A 242 -30.57 -6.90 54.08
CA GLU A 242 -31.71 -7.19 53.21
C GLU A 242 -32.07 -5.97 52.35
N GLU A 243 -32.13 -4.77 52.93
CA GLU A 243 -32.35 -3.50 52.21
C GLU A 243 -31.29 -3.26 51.14
N MET A 244 -30.00 -3.34 51.49
CA MET A 244 -28.90 -3.19 50.52
C MET A 244 -28.96 -4.26 49.41
N SER A 245 -29.37 -5.49 49.75
CA SER A 245 -29.52 -6.57 48.76
C SER A 245 -30.64 -6.29 47.77
N VAL A 246 -31.76 -5.71 48.23
CA VAL A 246 -32.85 -5.26 47.36
C VAL A 246 -32.41 -4.11 46.47
N GLU A 247 -31.76 -3.08 47.03
CA GLU A 247 -31.24 -1.94 46.26
C GLU A 247 -30.24 -2.39 45.18
N LEU A 248 -29.31 -3.28 45.53
CA LEU A 248 -28.34 -3.83 44.56
C LEU A 248 -29.04 -4.62 43.43
N LYS A 249 -30.08 -5.40 43.74
CA LYS A 249 -30.85 -6.10 42.71
C LYS A 249 -31.56 -5.13 41.77
N GLU A 250 -32.17 -4.07 42.31
CA GLU A 250 -32.81 -3.04 41.49
C GLU A 250 -31.83 -2.28 40.59
N GLU A 251 -30.63 -1.99 41.11
CA GLU A 251 -29.57 -1.33 40.34
C GLU A 251 -29.06 -2.22 39.20
N ILE A 252 -28.82 -3.52 39.49
CA ILE A 252 -28.46 -4.52 38.48
C ILE A 252 -29.54 -4.63 37.40
N ASP A 253 -30.82 -4.67 37.77
CA ASP A 253 -31.93 -4.77 36.81
C ASP A 253 -32.06 -3.51 35.94
N LYS A 254 -31.83 -2.32 36.51
CA LYS A 254 -31.79 -1.06 35.74
C LYS A 254 -30.63 -1.04 34.76
N GLU A 255 -29.45 -1.47 35.19
CA GLU A 255 -28.27 -1.52 34.33
C GLU A 255 -28.42 -2.56 33.22
N LYS A 256 -28.98 -3.74 33.54
CA LYS A 256 -29.31 -4.78 32.55
C LYS A 256 -30.27 -4.25 31.48
N LYS A 257 -31.36 -3.57 31.87
CA LYS A 257 -32.27 -2.91 30.91
C LYS A 257 -31.55 -1.88 30.05
N SER A 258 -30.68 -1.05 30.64
CA SER A 258 -29.90 -0.05 29.90
C SER A 258 -28.97 -0.69 28.86
N ILE A 259 -28.32 -1.80 29.20
CA ILE A 259 -27.46 -2.56 28.30
C ILE A 259 -28.29 -3.17 27.16
N GLU A 260 -29.42 -3.81 27.47
CA GLU A 260 -30.32 -4.39 26.46
C GLU A 260 -30.84 -3.34 25.47
N GLU A 261 -31.23 -2.15 25.95
CA GLU A 261 -31.63 -1.04 25.08
C GLU A 261 -30.48 -0.55 24.19
N ARG A 262 -29.28 -0.45 24.73
CA ARG A 262 -28.10 -0.04 23.96
C ARG A 262 -27.75 -1.06 22.89
N TYR A 263 -27.79 -2.34 23.24
CA TYR A 263 -27.54 -3.45 22.33
C TYR A 263 -28.54 -3.46 21.17
N LYS A 264 -29.83 -3.24 21.44
CA LYS A 264 -30.85 -3.10 20.38
C LYS A 264 -30.56 -1.93 19.44
N ARG A 265 -30.23 -0.74 19.99
CA ARG A 265 -29.89 0.43 19.16
C ARG A 265 -28.65 0.20 18.31
N GLU A 266 -27.65 -0.50 18.84
CA GLU A 266 -26.42 -0.85 18.10
C GLU A 266 -26.72 -1.85 16.97
N LEU A 267 -27.56 -2.86 17.23
CA LEU A 267 -28.06 -3.78 16.20
C LEU A 267 -28.81 -3.04 15.09
N ASP A 268 -29.78 -2.20 15.42
CA ASP A 268 -30.57 -1.43 14.45
C ASP A 268 -29.66 -0.51 13.61
N ALA A 269 -28.64 0.09 14.24
CA ALA A 269 -27.67 0.94 13.55
C ALA A 269 -26.78 0.14 12.58
N LEU A 270 -26.34 -1.05 12.98
CA LEU A 270 -25.57 -1.96 12.13
C LEU A 270 -26.39 -2.47 10.95
N GLU A 271 -27.66 -2.81 11.18
CA GLU A 271 -28.57 -3.24 10.12
C GLU A 271 -28.83 -2.10 9.12
N THR A 272 -29.10 -0.90 9.61
CA THR A 272 -29.22 0.31 8.77
C THR A 272 -27.93 0.58 7.97
N GLN A 273 -26.76 0.36 8.57
CA GLN A 273 -25.48 0.53 7.88
C GLN A 273 -25.31 -0.51 6.77
N LYS A 274 -25.60 -1.78 7.06
CA LYS A 274 -25.56 -2.87 6.09
C LYS A 274 -26.48 -2.60 4.90
N GLU A 275 -27.70 -2.10 5.13
CA GLU A 275 -28.62 -1.71 4.07
C GLU A 275 -28.05 -0.58 3.20
N ARG A 276 -27.50 0.49 3.81
CA ARG A 276 -26.86 1.58 3.07
C ARG A 276 -25.65 1.12 2.25
N GLU A 277 -24.85 0.22 2.80
CA GLU A 277 -23.71 -0.36 2.10
C GLU A 277 -24.17 -1.23 0.92
N ALA A 278 -25.24 -2.02 1.09
CA ALA A 278 -25.85 -2.79 0.01
C ALA A 278 -26.44 -1.90 -1.09
N GLU A 279 -27.13 -0.81 -0.72
CA GLU A 279 -27.62 0.19 -1.68
C GLU A 279 -26.46 0.88 -2.42
N SER A 280 -25.39 1.24 -1.71
CA SER A 280 -24.20 1.83 -2.31
C SER A 280 -23.54 0.85 -3.30
N TYR A 281 -23.41 -0.42 -2.92
CA TYR A 281 -22.84 -1.45 -3.78
C TYR A 281 -23.69 -1.67 -5.04
N ASN A 282 -25.02 -1.77 -4.88
CA ASN A 282 -25.95 -1.85 -6.00
C ASN A 282 -25.85 -0.63 -6.93
N GLY A 283 -25.70 0.57 -6.37
CA GLY A 283 -25.50 1.80 -7.14
C GLY A 283 -24.22 1.75 -8.00
N VAL A 284 -23.11 1.29 -7.41
CA VAL A 284 -21.84 1.12 -8.14
C VAL A 284 -21.96 0.06 -9.23
N MET A 285 -22.58 -1.08 -8.94
CA MET A 285 -22.80 -2.16 -9.93
C MET A 285 -23.69 -1.71 -11.09
N LEU A 286 -24.73 -0.94 -10.82
CA LEU A 286 -25.58 -0.34 -11.86
C LEU A 286 -24.77 0.61 -12.75
N GLN A 287 -23.92 1.46 -12.15
CA GLN A 287 -23.07 2.38 -12.90
C GLN A 287 -22.08 1.62 -13.79
N LEU A 288 -21.39 0.61 -13.27
CA LEU A 288 -20.48 -0.24 -14.05
C LEU A 288 -21.20 -0.94 -15.20
N ASN A 289 -22.41 -1.45 -14.97
CA ASN A 289 -23.22 -2.05 -16.03
C ASN A 289 -23.61 -1.03 -17.11
N THR A 290 -23.97 0.20 -16.73
CA THR A 290 -24.26 1.25 -17.71
C THR A 290 -23.03 1.67 -18.50
N GLU A 291 -21.87 1.82 -17.85
CA GLU A 291 -20.61 2.13 -18.51
C GLU A 291 -20.18 1.01 -19.46
N SER A 292 -20.33 -0.25 -19.06
CA SER A 292 -20.05 -1.41 -19.90
C SER A 292 -20.93 -1.42 -21.16
N LYS A 293 -22.25 -1.22 -21.01
CA LYS A 293 -23.17 -1.15 -22.16
C LYS A 293 -22.83 0.00 -23.09
N GLN A 294 -22.44 1.16 -22.54
CA GLN A 294 -22.06 2.31 -23.34
C GLN A 294 -20.75 2.05 -24.11
N LEU A 295 -19.79 1.39 -23.48
CA LEU A 295 -18.53 1.03 -24.13
C LEU A 295 -18.73 0.00 -25.24
N GLU A 296 -19.62 -0.98 -25.02
CA GLU A 296 -20.04 -1.95 -26.04
C GLU A 296 -20.74 -1.26 -27.22
N THR A 297 -21.67 -0.33 -26.95
CA THR A 297 -22.34 0.47 -27.99
C THR A 297 -21.32 1.29 -28.81
N ASN A 298 -20.39 1.97 -28.14
CA ASN A 298 -19.35 2.75 -28.81
C ASN A 298 -18.43 1.85 -29.66
N HIS A 299 -18.12 0.64 -29.17
CA HIS A 299 -17.33 -0.33 -29.93
C HIS A 299 -18.07 -0.79 -31.19
N GLU A 300 -19.36 -1.10 -31.10
CA GLU A 300 -20.18 -1.49 -32.24
C GLU A 300 -20.26 -0.38 -33.30
N GLU A 301 -20.45 0.88 -32.89
CA GLU A 301 -20.46 2.03 -33.79
C GLU A 301 -19.12 2.19 -34.52
N LYS A 302 -18.01 2.12 -33.78
CA LYS A 302 -16.67 2.21 -34.36
C LYS A 302 -16.37 1.05 -35.33
N MET A 303 -16.89 -0.15 -35.04
CA MET A 303 -16.77 -1.30 -35.95
C MET A 303 -17.64 -1.15 -37.20
N LYS A 304 -18.78 -0.45 -37.12
CA LYS A 304 -19.58 -0.08 -38.30
C LYS A 304 -18.86 0.96 -39.17
N GLU A 305 -18.28 1.99 -38.55
CA GLU A 305 -17.46 3.01 -39.22
C GLU A 305 -16.29 2.37 -39.97
N LEU A 306 -15.47 1.57 -39.28
CA LEU A 306 -14.35 0.85 -39.89
C LEU A 306 -14.77 -0.10 -41.03
N LYS A 307 -15.97 -0.70 -40.95
CA LYS A 307 -16.52 -1.49 -42.05
C LYS A 307 -16.93 -0.62 -43.25
N GLY A 308 -17.40 0.59 -43.00
CA GLY A 308 -17.65 1.61 -44.02
C GLY A 308 -16.36 2.01 -44.73
N ASP A 309 -15.35 2.43 -43.97
CA ASP A 309 -14.04 2.85 -44.48
C ASP A 309 -13.36 1.73 -45.28
N LEU A 310 -13.43 0.48 -44.79
CA LEU A 310 -12.87 -0.67 -45.49
C LEU A 310 -13.59 -0.95 -46.82
N LYS A 311 -14.90 -0.67 -46.90
CA LYS A 311 -15.68 -0.83 -48.14
C LYS A 311 -15.29 0.26 -49.15
N GLU A 312 -15.12 1.49 -48.70
CA GLU A 312 -14.69 2.63 -49.52
C GLU A 312 -13.26 2.43 -50.05
N ALA A 313 -12.31 2.05 -49.20
CA ALA A 313 -10.94 1.74 -49.60
C ALA A 313 -10.84 0.56 -50.59
N LYS A 314 -11.73 -0.44 -50.47
CA LYS A 314 -11.81 -1.53 -51.46
C LYS A 314 -12.33 -1.05 -52.81
N GLN A 315 -13.25 -0.09 -52.82
CA GLN A 315 -13.80 0.48 -54.03
C GLN A 315 -12.76 1.34 -54.76
N GLU A 316 -12.03 2.19 -54.04
CA GLU A 316 -10.90 2.97 -54.58
C GLU A 316 -9.79 2.07 -55.15
N ARG A 317 -9.45 0.98 -54.46
CA ARG A 317 -8.45 0.01 -54.94
C ARG A 317 -8.86 -0.64 -56.26
N ASN A 318 -10.14 -0.96 -56.43
CA ASN A 318 -10.63 -1.57 -57.67
C ASN A 318 -10.59 -0.57 -58.83
N GLN A 319 -10.94 0.69 -58.57
CA GLN A 319 -10.84 1.78 -59.55
C GLN A 319 -9.40 1.95 -60.07
N LEU A 320 -8.42 1.97 -59.15
CA LEU A 320 -6.99 2.06 -59.48
C LEU A 320 -6.47 0.85 -60.27
N LEU A 321 -7.00 -0.35 -60.01
CA LEU A 321 -6.64 -1.56 -60.75
C LEU A 321 -7.16 -1.51 -62.19
N ASP A 322 -8.38 -1.01 -62.40
CA ASP A 322 -8.97 -0.88 -63.74
C ASP A 322 -8.21 0.15 -64.60
N ASP A 323 -7.83 1.30 -64.02
CA ASP A 323 -7.03 2.32 -64.69
C ASP A 323 -5.66 1.80 -65.11
N ARG A 324 -5.00 1.04 -64.22
CA ARG A 324 -3.71 0.41 -64.50
C ARG A 324 -3.82 -0.63 -65.61
N LEU A 325 -4.92 -1.37 -65.68
CA LEU A 325 -5.15 -2.40 -66.70
C LEU A 325 -5.39 -1.77 -68.08
N MET A 326 -6.08 -0.63 -68.14
CA MET A 326 -6.25 0.17 -69.36
C MET A 326 -4.92 0.70 -69.89
N MET A 327 -4.06 1.22 -69.00
CA MET A 327 -2.72 1.69 -69.38
C MET A 327 -1.83 0.56 -69.92
N ILE A 328 -1.85 -0.62 -69.29
CA ILE A 328 -1.07 -1.78 -69.76
C ILE A 328 -1.54 -2.24 -71.14
N LYS A 329 -2.85 -2.27 -71.41
CA LYS A 329 -3.39 -2.60 -72.74
C LYS A 329 -2.91 -1.61 -73.81
N HIS A 330 -2.90 -0.31 -73.50
CA HIS A 330 -2.44 0.73 -74.42
C HIS A 330 -0.94 0.61 -74.75
N GLN A 331 -0.11 0.37 -73.73
CA GLN A 331 1.33 0.15 -73.91
C GLN A 331 1.64 -1.12 -74.70
N THR A 332 0.89 -2.22 -74.46
CA THR A 332 1.05 -3.49 -75.18
C THR A 332 0.72 -3.33 -76.67
N GLY A 333 -0.33 -2.58 -77.03
CA GLY A 333 -0.66 -2.28 -78.42
C GLY A 333 0.47 -1.51 -79.12
N THR A 334 1.02 -0.50 -78.45
CA THR A 334 2.09 0.35 -78.97
C THR A 334 3.39 -0.44 -79.23
N ILE A 335 3.77 -1.35 -78.31
CA ILE A 335 4.96 -2.21 -78.47
C ILE A 335 4.79 -3.18 -79.65
N THR A 336 3.57 -3.69 -79.87
CA THR A 336 3.27 -4.60 -80.98
C THR A 336 3.39 -3.89 -82.33
N GLU A 337 2.89 -2.65 -82.42
CA GLU A 337 3.01 -1.79 -83.61
C GLU A 337 4.49 -1.49 -83.93
N ILE A 338 5.28 -1.07 -82.95
CA ILE A 338 6.73 -0.79 -83.13
C ILE A 338 7.49 -2.05 -83.55
N SER A 339 7.19 -3.20 -82.94
CA SER A 339 7.84 -4.48 -83.28
C SER A 339 7.58 -4.90 -84.73
N SER A 340 6.38 -4.61 -85.26
CA SER A 340 6.05 -4.89 -86.67
C SER A 340 6.85 -4.02 -87.66
N LEU A 341 7.15 -2.75 -87.29
CA LEU A 341 7.96 -1.84 -88.09
C LEU A 341 9.44 -2.21 -88.05
N VAL A 342 9.96 -2.62 -86.89
CA VAL A 342 11.34 -3.12 -86.78
C VAL A 342 11.57 -4.33 -87.68
N GLY A 343 10.59 -5.24 -87.81
CA GLY A 343 10.65 -6.39 -88.71
C GLY A 343 10.64 -6.06 -90.22
N GLN A 344 10.43 -4.80 -90.60
CA GLN A 344 10.55 -4.30 -91.97
C GLN A 344 11.93 -3.68 -92.26
N ARG A 345 12.73 -3.40 -91.22
CA ARG A 345 13.99 -2.65 -91.33
C ARG A 345 14.98 -3.30 -92.29
N ASP A 346 15.24 -4.58 -92.08
CA ASP A 346 16.22 -5.30 -92.89
C ASP A 346 15.70 -5.49 -94.33
N LYS A 347 14.38 -5.65 -94.50
CA LYS A 347 13.74 -5.83 -95.82
C LYS A 347 13.74 -4.56 -96.66
N ASN A 348 13.46 -3.39 -96.06
CA ASN A 348 13.54 -2.10 -96.76
C ASN A 348 15.00 -1.75 -97.10
N LYS A 349 15.95 -2.12 -96.24
CA LYS A 349 17.38 -1.95 -96.51
C LYS A 349 17.82 -2.79 -97.71
N ASP A 350 17.52 -4.09 -97.71
CA ASP A 350 17.86 -5.00 -98.81
C ASP A 350 17.23 -4.53 -100.14
N PHE A 351 15.97 -4.07 -100.11
CA PHE A 351 15.30 -3.46 -101.26
C PHE A 351 16.04 -2.23 -101.79
N ASN A 352 16.33 -1.24 -100.93
CA ASN A 352 16.98 0.00 -101.34
C ASN A 352 18.43 -0.22 -101.81
N ASP A 353 19.15 -1.17 -101.23
CA ASP A 353 20.51 -1.53 -101.63
C ASP A 353 20.53 -2.15 -103.04
N ILE A 354 19.57 -3.03 -103.36
CA ILE A 354 19.40 -3.58 -104.72
C ILE A 354 19.12 -2.45 -105.72
N ILE A 355 18.17 -1.56 -105.43
CA ILE A 355 17.83 -0.46 -106.35
C ILE A 355 19.03 0.47 -106.55
N LYS A 356 19.72 0.86 -105.48
CA LYS A 356 20.88 1.73 -105.54
C LYS A 356 22.03 1.11 -106.33
N LYS A 357 22.29 -0.20 -106.13
CA LYS A 357 23.33 -0.94 -106.86
C LYS A 357 23.03 -0.96 -108.35
N ASN A 358 21.80 -1.29 -108.75
CA ASN A 358 21.42 -1.29 -110.17
C ASN A 358 21.50 0.12 -110.75
N SER A 359 20.99 1.14 -110.05
CA SER A 359 21.06 2.54 -110.51
C SER A 359 22.48 2.98 -110.81
N LYS A 360 23.43 2.63 -109.93
CA LYS A 360 24.87 2.87 -110.16
C LYS A 360 25.38 2.21 -111.43
N MET A 361 25.00 0.95 -111.70
CA MET A 361 25.40 0.26 -112.92
C MET A 361 24.81 0.90 -114.19
N LEU A 362 23.61 1.49 -114.10
CA LEU A 362 23.04 2.26 -115.21
C LEU A 362 23.89 3.48 -115.50
N THR A 363 24.28 4.23 -114.45
CA THR A 363 25.17 5.38 -114.59
C THR A 363 26.48 4.98 -115.26
N GLU A 364 27.14 3.93 -114.74
CA GLU A 364 28.40 3.41 -115.27
C GLU A 364 28.25 2.95 -116.74
N THR A 365 27.09 2.40 -117.12
CA THR A 365 26.79 2.04 -118.52
C THR A 365 26.67 3.26 -119.42
N CYS A 366 25.96 4.30 -118.97
CA CYS A 366 25.81 5.55 -119.72
C CYS A 366 27.17 6.27 -119.88
N GLU A 367 28.02 6.25 -118.84
CA GLU A 367 29.37 6.81 -118.89
C GLU A 367 30.25 6.07 -119.92
N LEU A 368 30.30 4.74 -119.85
CA LEU A 368 31.05 3.92 -120.81
C LEU A 368 30.50 4.03 -122.24
N SER A 369 29.18 4.19 -122.39
CA SER A 369 28.55 4.50 -123.68
C SER A 369 29.03 5.84 -124.24
N SER A 370 29.05 6.87 -123.41
CA SER A 370 29.51 8.21 -123.81
C SER A 370 30.98 8.15 -124.24
N GLU A 371 31.83 7.45 -123.49
CA GLU A 371 33.24 7.26 -123.87
C GLU A 371 33.37 6.51 -125.19
N PHE A 372 32.61 5.43 -125.37
CA PHE A 372 32.61 4.65 -126.61
C PHE A 372 32.15 5.50 -127.81
N ARG A 373 31.05 6.25 -127.66
CA ARG A 373 30.53 7.19 -128.65
C ARG A 373 31.59 8.22 -129.06
N ASP A 374 32.30 8.78 -128.10
CA ASP A 374 33.34 9.78 -128.38
C ASP A 374 34.52 9.15 -129.13
N LYS A 375 34.89 7.90 -128.82
CA LYS A 375 35.90 7.16 -129.60
C LYS A 375 35.43 6.82 -131.01
N ILE A 376 34.16 6.43 -131.20
CA ILE A 376 33.56 6.22 -132.53
C ILE A 376 33.65 7.51 -133.36
N SER A 377 33.24 8.64 -132.78
CA SER A 377 33.26 9.96 -133.45
C SER A 377 34.65 10.34 -133.96
N LEU A 378 35.71 9.95 -133.24
CA LEU A 378 37.10 10.17 -133.64
C LEU A 378 37.60 9.15 -134.68
N ALA A 379 37.07 7.93 -134.66
CA ALA A 379 37.42 6.85 -135.57
C ALA A 379 36.83 7.02 -136.98
N ILE A 380 35.71 7.75 -137.11
CA ILE A 380 35.10 8.10 -138.40
C ILE A 380 36.01 9.11 -139.13
N PRO A 381 36.52 8.80 -140.34
CA PRO A 381 37.35 9.73 -141.09
C PRO A 381 36.53 10.97 -141.50
N ARG A 382 37.12 12.15 -141.38
CA ARG A 382 36.58 13.37 -142.03
C ARG A 382 36.76 13.24 -143.54
N GLU A 383 35.86 13.82 -144.34
CA GLU A 383 35.88 13.74 -145.80
C GLU A 383 37.31 13.92 -146.36
N ASN A 384 37.76 12.96 -147.17
CA ASN A 384 39.09 12.87 -147.79
C ASN A 384 40.29 12.56 -146.86
N SER A 385 40.07 12.07 -145.63
CA SER A 385 41.15 11.58 -144.75
C SER A 385 41.24 10.05 -144.67
N VAL A 386 42.46 9.52 -144.56
CA VAL A 386 42.70 8.08 -144.39
C VAL A 386 42.32 7.66 -142.95
N PRO A 387 41.66 6.50 -142.75
CA PRO A 387 41.33 6.00 -141.41
C PRO A 387 42.55 5.91 -140.49
N ASP A 388 42.47 6.52 -139.31
CA ASP A 388 43.53 6.46 -138.29
C ASP A 388 43.44 5.13 -137.52
N ARG A 389 44.38 4.23 -137.79
CA ARG A 389 44.46 2.91 -137.13
C ARG A 389 44.50 3.00 -135.60
N LYS A 390 45.05 4.07 -135.01
CA LYS A 390 45.10 4.24 -133.55
C LYS A 390 43.72 4.58 -132.99
N LYS A 391 42.95 5.42 -133.69
CA LYS A 391 41.59 5.81 -133.27
C LYS A 391 40.61 4.64 -133.38
N ASN A 392 40.71 3.83 -134.43
CA ASN A 392 39.91 2.60 -134.57
C ASN A 392 40.19 1.62 -133.43
N LYS A 393 41.47 1.38 -133.08
CA LYS A 393 41.85 0.52 -131.95
C LYS A 393 41.31 1.04 -130.60
N ASN A 394 41.29 2.36 -130.40
CA ASN A 394 40.73 2.95 -129.19
C ASN A 394 39.20 2.76 -129.13
N ALA A 395 38.50 2.85 -130.26
CA ALA A 395 37.07 2.57 -130.33
C ALA A 395 36.76 1.09 -130.08
N GLU A 396 37.58 0.17 -130.62
CA GLU A 396 37.48 -1.27 -130.33
C GLU A 396 37.74 -1.60 -128.85
N PHE A 397 38.66 -0.88 -128.20
CA PHE A 397 38.91 -1.05 -126.77
C PHE A 397 37.70 -0.62 -125.93
N ALA A 398 37.19 0.60 -126.16
CA ALA A 398 36.00 1.10 -125.47
C ALA A 398 34.76 0.23 -125.75
N GLN A 399 34.64 -0.31 -126.97
CA GLN A 399 33.60 -1.27 -127.34
C GLN A 399 33.65 -2.54 -126.47
N LYS A 400 34.84 -3.14 -126.32
CA LYS A 400 35.03 -4.34 -125.49
C LYS A 400 34.74 -4.07 -124.02
N GLU A 401 35.11 -2.90 -123.52
CA GLU A 401 34.88 -2.48 -122.15
C GLU A 401 33.38 -2.31 -121.86
N LEU A 402 32.67 -1.58 -122.73
CA LEU A 402 31.22 -1.44 -122.66
C LEU A 402 30.51 -2.80 -122.81
N LYS A 403 30.93 -3.65 -123.75
CA LYS A 403 30.36 -5.00 -123.93
C LYS A 403 30.50 -5.87 -122.67
N LYS A 404 31.68 -5.82 -122.03
CA LYS A 404 31.96 -6.55 -120.79
C LYS A 404 31.07 -6.04 -119.66
N HIS A 405 30.97 -4.72 -119.49
CA HIS A 405 30.10 -4.12 -118.47
C HIS A 405 28.63 -4.46 -118.68
N LEU A 406 28.11 -4.31 -119.91
CA LEU A 406 26.73 -4.65 -120.26
C LEU A 406 26.37 -6.11 -119.96
N THR A 407 27.32 -7.04 -120.16
CA THR A 407 27.13 -8.45 -119.83
C THR A 407 26.93 -8.64 -118.32
N VAL A 408 27.74 -7.97 -117.51
CA VAL A 408 27.65 -8.01 -116.05
C VAL A 408 26.37 -7.32 -115.57
N ALA A 409 26.08 -6.13 -116.08
CA ALA A 409 24.92 -5.33 -115.73
C ALA A 409 23.59 -6.02 -116.09
N SER A 410 23.49 -6.61 -117.28
CA SER A 410 22.29 -7.37 -117.67
C SER A 410 22.08 -8.61 -116.82
N LYS A 411 23.16 -9.29 -116.42
CA LYS A 411 23.07 -10.45 -115.54
C LYS A 411 22.59 -10.05 -114.14
N GLU A 412 23.18 -8.99 -113.59
CA GLU A 412 22.84 -8.47 -112.27
C GLU A 412 21.37 -8.03 -112.20
N VAL A 413 20.85 -7.32 -113.20
CA VAL A 413 19.42 -6.95 -113.25
C VAL A 413 18.51 -8.19 -113.32
N LYS A 414 18.89 -9.22 -114.10
CA LYS A 414 18.13 -10.48 -114.20
C LYS A 414 18.10 -11.25 -112.88
N GLU A 415 19.18 -11.20 -112.09
CA GLU A 415 19.26 -11.82 -110.77
C GLU A 415 18.49 -11.02 -109.71
N ASN A 416 18.45 -9.70 -109.83
CA ASN A 416 17.79 -8.81 -108.87
C ASN A 416 16.27 -8.72 -109.05
N LEU A 417 15.76 -8.89 -110.27
CA LEU A 417 14.31 -8.93 -110.55
C LEU A 417 13.54 -9.95 -109.68
N PRO A 418 13.93 -11.24 -109.60
CA PRO A 418 13.27 -12.19 -108.71
C PRO A 418 13.51 -11.88 -107.23
N GLN A 419 14.68 -11.37 -106.84
CA GLN A 419 14.95 -10.97 -105.45
C GLN A 419 13.97 -9.89 -104.97
N ILE A 420 13.70 -8.87 -105.79
CA ILE A 420 12.70 -7.84 -105.47
C ILE A 420 11.29 -8.44 -105.35
N ARG A 421 10.94 -9.39 -106.23
CA ARG A 421 9.63 -10.09 -106.16
C ARG A 421 9.46 -10.89 -104.88
N ASP A 422 10.53 -11.42 -104.32
CA ASP A 422 10.48 -12.23 -103.10
C ASP A 422 10.57 -11.40 -101.82
N ILE A 423 11.16 -10.20 -101.89
CA ILE A 423 11.21 -9.25 -100.76
C ILE A 423 9.78 -8.79 -100.39
N LYS A 424 9.39 -9.00 -99.14
CA LYS A 424 8.09 -8.60 -98.59
C LYS A 424 8.20 -7.26 -97.83
N ILE A 425 8.01 -6.16 -98.54
CA ILE A 425 7.88 -4.81 -97.95
C ILE A 425 6.42 -4.39 -97.80
N GLN A 426 6.14 -3.45 -96.90
CA GLN A 426 4.79 -2.89 -96.72
C GLN A 426 4.35 -2.03 -97.92
N GLU A 427 5.28 -1.29 -98.54
CA GLU A 427 5.02 -0.43 -99.69
C GLU A 427 4.95 -1.23 -100.99
N THR A 428 3.90 -2.02 -101.17
CA THR A 428 3.70 -2.88 -102.35
C THR A 428 3.77 -2.10 -103.67
N ASP A 429 3.34 -0.84 -103.67
CA ASP A 429 3.37 0.03 -104.84
C ASP A 429 4.81 0.37 -105.26
N GLN A 430 5.73 0.59 -104.29
CA GLN A 430 7.14 0.84 -104.60
C GLN A 430 7.85 -0.41 -105.12
N LYS A 431 7.48 -1.57 -104.58
CA LYS A 431 7.96 -2.86 -105.09
C LYS A 431 7.56 -3.08 -106.55
N GLU A 432 6.31 -2.79 -106.90
CA GLU A 432 5.85 -2.95 -108.27
C GLU A 432 6.54 -1.95 -109.21
N LYS A 433 6.70 -0.69 -108.77
CA LYS A 433 7.52 0.30 -109.50
C LYS A 433 8.95 -0.18 -109.72
N ALA A 434 9.59 -0.80 -108.74
CA ALA A 434 10.93 -1.37 -108.86
C ALA A 434 11.04 -2.49 -109.89
N ILE A 435 10.06 -3.40 -109.94
CA ILE A 435 10.03 -4.47 -110.92
C ILE A 435 9.93 -3.88 -112.34
N VAL A 436 9.04 -2.92 -112.53
CA VAL A 436 8.88 -2.20 -113.81
C VAL A 436 10.17 -1.46 -114.17
N TRP A 437 10.78 -0.77 -113.21
CA TRP A 437 12.00 0.00 -113.38
C TRP A 437 13.19 -0.87 -113.81
N LEU A 438 13.44 -1.99 -113.12
CA LEU A 438 14.45 -2.97 -113.51
C LEU A 438 14.15 -3.61 -114.88
N GLY A 439 12.87 -3.81 -115.22
CA GLY A 439 12.46 -4.30 -116.53
C GLY A 439 12.84 -3.32 -117.66
N LYS A 440 12.57 -2.03 -117.48
CA LYS A 440 12.97 -0.97 -118.42
C LYS A 440 14.50 -0.90 -118.56
N MET A 441 15.21 -0.98 -117.45
CA MET A 441 16.67 -0.98 -117.42
C MET A 441 17.27 -2.14 -118.22
N LEU A 442 16.71 -3.34 -118.07
CA LEU A 442 17.14 -4.50 -118.85
C LEU A 442 16.91 -4.31 -120.35
N SER A 443 15.80 -3.66 -120.75
CA SER A 443 15.55 -3.31 -122.15
C SER A 443 16.65 -2.41 -122.69
N ILE A 444 16.99 -1.33 -121.96
CA ILE A 444 18.04 -0.38 -122.34
C ILE A 444 19.39 -1.10 -122.51
N TYR A 445 19.74 -2.04 -121.62
CA TYR A 445 20.97 -2.82 -121.76
C TYR A 445 21.00 -3.74 -122.97
N ASN A 446 19.85 -4.34 -123.34
CA ASN A 446 19.76 -5.14 -124.55
C ASN A 446 19.94 -4.26 -125.80
N ASP A 447 19.39 -3.04 -125.80
CA ASP A 447 19.51 -2.10 -126.90
C ASP A 447 20.96 -1.59 -127.04
N PHE A 448 21.63 -1.27 -125.92
CA PHE A 448 23.06 -0.96 -125.92
C PHE A 448 23.89 -2.15 -126.45
N SER A 449 23.57 -3.37 -126.01
CA SER A 449 24.29 -4.57 -126.45
C SER A 449 24.10 -4.83 -127.95
N SER A 450 22.90 -4.62 -128.46
CA SER A 450 22.60 -4.69 -129.90
C SER A 450 23.50 -3.71 -130.67
N LYS A 451 23.59 -2.47 -130.19
CA LYS A 451 24.38 -1.43 -130.85
C LYS A 451 25.90 -1.67 -130.80
N VAL A 452 26.39 -2.20 -129.69
CA VAL A 452 27.78 -2.63 -129.50
C VAL A 452 28.15 -3.78 -130.45
N ASN A 453 27.21 -4.70 -130.72
CA ASN A 453 27.41 -5.78 -131.68
C ASN A 453 27.33 -5.29 -133.13
N ASP A 454 26.50 -4.30 -133.43
CA ASP A 454 26.46 -3.65 -134.75
C ASP A 454 27.80 -3.01 -135.11
N PHE A 455 28.50 -2.41 -134.13
CA PHE A 455 29.87 -1.91 -134.31
C PHE A 455 30.86 -3.03 -134.66
N GLU A 456 30.77 -4.18 -133.98
CA GLU A 456 31.63 -5.33 -134.26
C GLU A 456 31.47 -5.87 -135.69
N ARG A 457 30.25 -5.77 -136.24
CA ARG A 457 29.94 -6.23 -137.60
C ARG A 457 30.28 -5.22 -138.68
N ASN A 458 29.98 -3.94 -138.44
CA ASN A 458 29.94 -2.91 -139.48
C ASN A 458 30.98 -1.80 -139.31
N GLY A 459 31.76 -1.81 -138.22
CA GLY A 459 32.71 -0.75 -137.88
C GLY A 459 32.05 0.55 -137.41
N PRO A 460 32.83 1.65 -137.30
CA PRO A 460 32.34 2.95 -136.81
C PRO A 460 31.40 3.63 -137.81
N GLN A 461 30.21 4.06 -137.35
CA GLN A 461 29.19 4.74 -138.15
C GLN A 461 28.53 5.89 -137.38
N ASN A 462 28.14 6.96 -138.08
CA ASN A 462 27.43 8.10 -137.45
C ASN A 462 26.08 7.67 -136.83
N SER A 463 25.37 6.74 -137.48
CA SER A 463 24.13 6.17 -136.95
C SER A 463 24.30 5.44 -135.62
N GLN A 464 25.54 5.12 -135.22
CA GLN A 464 25.82 4.59 -133.88
C GLN A 464 25.84 5.64 -132.81
N ILE A 465 26.35 6.83 -133.13
CA ILE A 465 26.48 7.95 -132.21
C ILE A 465 25.09 8.41 -131.76
N ASP A 466 24.16 8.57 -132.70
CA ASP A 466 22.81 9.04 -132.42
C ASP A 466 22.04 8.05 -131.54
N THR A 467 22.06 6.74 -131.88
CA THR A 467 21.38 5.73 -131.06
C THR A 467 21.98 5.58 -129.66
N LEU A 468 23.31 5.63 -129.51
CA LEU A 468 23.95 5.56 -128.18
C LEU A 468 23.53 6.76 -127.32
N LYS A 469 23.47 7.95 -127.92
CA LYS A 469 23.01 9.17 -127.25
C LYS A 469 21.53 9.10 -126.83
N GLU A 470 20.67 8.53 -127.66
CA GLU A 470 19.27 8.28 -127.30
C GLU A 470 19.15 7.32 -126.11
N LEU A 471 19.91 6.22 -126.12
CA LEU A 471 19.91 5.25 -125.03
C LEU A 471 20.48 5.81 -123.73
N GLU A 472 21.49 6.68 -123.81
CA GLU A 472 22.01 7.43 -122.65
C GLU A 472 20.93 8.32 -122.03
N ASN A 473 20.18 9.06 -122.85
CA ASN A 473 19.08 9.89 -122.36
C ASN A 473 17.96 9.05 -121.73
N MET A 474 17.59 7.92 -122.35
CA MET A 474 16.62 6.98 -121.75
C MET A 474 17.10 6.42 -120.41
N GLY A 475 18.41 6.16 -120.28
CA GLY A 475 19.02 5.74 -119.02
C GLY A 475 18.94 6.81 -117.94
N LEU A 476 19.25 8.07 -118.28
CA LEU A 476 19.15 9.21 -117.36
C LEU A 476 17.72 9.48 -116.91
N ASP A 477 16.76 9.46 -117.82
CA ASP A 477 15.34 9.63 -117.49
C ASP A 477 14.86 8.53 -116.54
N LEU A 478 15.29 7.28 -116.78
CA LEU A 478 14.96 6.17 -115.91
C LEU A 478 15.54 6.35 -114.49
N GLN A 479 16.69 7.02 -114.32
CA GLN A 479 17.24 7.28 -112.98
C GLN A 479 16.43 8.27 -112.15
N LEU A 480 15.76 9.23 -112.79
CA LEU A 480 14.88 10.17 -112.10
C LEU A 480 13.67 9.46 -111.50
N ASP A 481 13.20 8.40 -112.16
CA ASP A 481 12.09 7.55 -111.73
C ASP A 481 12.50 6.41 -110.78
N MET A 482 13.66 6.51 -110.14
CA MET A 482 14.17 5.45 -109.26
C MET A 482 13.27 5.26 -108.03
N PRO A 483 12.69 4.05 -107.82
CA PRO A 483 11.83 3.79 -106.68
C PRO A 483 12.63 3.71 -105.39
N LYS A 484 12.04 4.21 -104.30
CA LYS A 484 12.64 4.22 -102.96
C LYS A 484 11.56 3.91 -101.94
N THR A 485 11.89 3.06 -100.96
CA THR A 485 11.05 2.88 -99.77
C THR A 485 11.43 3.87 -98.69
N SER A 486 10.48 4.17 -97.81
CA SER A 486 10.67 5.09 -96.69
C SER A 486 11.76 4.59 -95.72
N ASN A 487 12.39 5.55 -95.04
CA ASN A 487 13.25 5.26 -93.93
C ASN A 487 12.38 4.93 -92.71
N ILE A 488 12.41 3.67 -92.28
CA ILE A 488 11.61 3.15 -91.17
C ILE A 488 11.89 3.90 -89.85
N TYR A 489 13.06 4.55 -89.70
CA TYR A 489 13.33 5.37 -88.52
C TYR A 489 12.47 6.63 -88.44
N ASP A 490 12.17 7.25 -89.58
CA ASP A 490 11.32 8.44 -89.62
C ASP A 490 9.87 8.03 -89.32
N GLU A 491 9.40 6.90 -89.87
CA GLU A 491 8.07 6.35 -89.55
C GLU A 491 7.92 5.89 -88.08
N ILE A 492 8.96 5.29 -87.50
CA ILE A 492 8.98 4.94 -86.07
C ILE A 492 8.95 6.21 -85.22
N SER A 493 9.71 7.24 -85.60
CA SER A 493 9.74 8.52 -84.89
C SER A 493 8.38 9.21 -84.93
N ASP A 494 7.75 9.30 -86.10
CA ASP A 494 6.45 9.95 -86.27
C ASP A 494 5.36 9.21 -85.49
N ARG A 495 5.31 7.87 -85.58
CA ARG A 495 4.34 7.08 -84.80
C ARG A 495 4.59 7.14 -83.29
N ALA A 496 5.85 7.11 -82.85
CA ALA A 496 6.18 7.25 -81.43
C ALA A 496 5.77 8.63 -80.91
N PHE A 497 5.94 9.69 -81.72
CA PHE A 497 5.54 11.04 -81.39
C PHE A 497 4.02 11.22 -81.33
N GLU A 498 3.27 10.70 -82.30
CA GLU A 498 1.80 10.71 -82.28
C GLU A 498 1.22 9.99 -81.06
N LYS A 499 1.78 8.82 -80.70
CA LYS A 499 1.34 8.04 -79.54
C LYS A 499 1.73 8.72 -78.22
N ALA A 500 2.89 9.38 -78.15
CA ALA A 500 3.28 10.17 -76.99
C ALA A 500 2.34 11.37 -76.78
N GLN A 501 1.93 12.06 -77.84
CA GLN A 501 0.91 13.12 -77.76
C GLN A 501 -0.45 12.58 -77.29
N ALA A 502 -0.90 11.44 -77.82
CA ALA A 502 -2.14 10.80 -77.39
C ALA A 502 -2.10 10.33 -75.92
N SER A 503 -0.93 9.90 -75.44
CA SER A 503 -0.75 9.49 -74.04
C SER A 503 -0.69 10.68 -73.06
N ILE A 504 -0.19 11.85 -73.49
CA ILE A 504 -0.18 13.08 -72.68
C ILE A 504 -1.57 13.71 -72.61
N ALA A 505 -2.41 13.53 -73.64
CA ALA A 505 -3.79 14.01 -73.63
C ALA A 505 -4.70 13.28 -72.61
N GLY A 506 -4.30 12.10 -72.12
CA GLY A 506 -5.03 11.31 -71.14
C GLY A 506 -6.42 10.85 -71.62
N PRO A 507 -7.03 9.83 -70.97
CA PRO A 507 -8.45 9.61 -71.15
C PRO A 507 -9.17 10.78 -70.47
N THR A 508 -9.88 11.60 -71.26
CA THR A 508 -10.87 12.54 -70.72
C THR A 508 -12.06 11.75 -70.17
N THR A 509 -11.87 11.05 -69.04
CA THR A 509 -12.98 10.66 -68.18
C THR A 509 -13.20 11.80 -67.19
N ASN A 510 -14.03 12.74 -67.64
CA ASN A 510 -14.72 13.71 -66.81
C ASN A 510 -15.35 12.98 -65.61
N SER A 511 -14.65 13.03 -64.48
CA SER A 511 -15.24 12.76 -63.17
C SER A 511 -15.40 14.12 -62.53
N ASN A 512 -16.55 14.75 -62.79
CA ASN A 512 -16.97 15.97 -62.10
C ASN A 512 -17.05 15.66 -60.60
N LEU A 513 -16.00 16.00 -59.87
CA LEU A 513 -16.11 16.34 -58.45
C LEU A 513 -16.43 17.84 -58.39
N PRO A 514 -17.55 18.27 -57.79
CA PRO A 514 -17.80 19.69 -57.58
C PRO A 514 -16.82 20.17 -56.50
N ILE A 515 -15.83 20.96 -56.93
CA ILE A 515 -15.04 21.79 -56.02
C ILE A 515 -15.86 23.06 -55.83
N ASP A 516 -16.56 23.15 -54.70
CA ASP A 516 -17.06 24.45 -54.21
C ASP A 516 -15.85 25.34 -53.92
N SER A 517 -15.53 26.22 -54.86
CA SER A 517 -14.67 27.38 -54.63
C SER A 517 -15.50 28.63 -54.88
N GLU A 518 -16.32 29.02 -53.90
CA GLU A 518 -16.78 30.40 -53.79
C GLU A 518 -15.57 31.29 -53.51
N ASN A 519 -15.16 32.08 -54.49
CA ASN A 519 -14.70 33.43 -54.23
C ASN A 519 -14.75 34.31 -55.48
N SER A 520 -15.21 35.54 -55.24
CA SER A 520 -15.17 36.72 -56.11
C SER A 520 -16.30 36.77 -57.16
N THR A 521 -17.12 37.81 -57.30
CA THR A 521 -16.97 39.22 -56.90
C THR A 521 -18.33 39.89 -57.05
N ASN A 522 -18.76 40.74 -56.13
CA ASN A 522 -19.78 41.73 -56.45
C ASN A 522 -19.49 43.04 -55.68
N PRO A 523 -19.10 44.13 -56.38
CA PRO A 523 -18.94 45.44 -55.78
C PRO A 523 -20.23 46.25 -55.96
N ASN A 524 -20.82 46.74 -54.86
CA ASN A 524 -21.46 48.06 -54.74
C ASN A 524 -22.19 48.21 -53.40
N LEU A 525 -21.64 49.07 -52.53
CA LEU A 525 -22.23 50.16 -51.69
C LEU A 525 -23.72 50.10 -51.24
N PRO A 526 -24.15 50.82 -50.16
CA PRO A 526 -23.42 51.78 -49.32
C PRO A 526 -23.61 51.65 -47.79
N ILE A 527 -22.75 52.40 -47.10
CA ILE A 527 -22.82 52.95 -45.74
C ILE A 527 -24.25 53.31 -45.29
N LYS A 528 -24.61 52.94 -44.06
CA LYS A 528 -25.36 53.80 -43.12
C LYS A 528 -25.01 53.47 -41.67
N ASN A 529 -24.72 54.55 -40.94
CA ASN A 529 -24.49 54.61 -39.50
C ASN A 529 -25.73 54.11 -38.73
N ASP A 530 -25.49 53.37 -37.65
CA ASP A 530 -25.81 53.76 -36.25
C ASP A 530 -25.26 52.73 -35.25
#